data_AF-Q93MC7-F1
#
_entry.id   AF-Q93MC7-F1
#
_cell.length_a   1.000
_cell.length_b   1.000
_cell.length_c   1.000
_cell.angle_alpha   90.00
_cell.angle_beta   90.00
_cell.angle_gamma   90.00
#
_symmetry.space_group_name_H-M   'P 1'
#
loop_
_entity.id
_entity.type
_entity.pdbx_description
1 polymer ?
#
loop_
_entity_poly.entity_id
_entity_poly.type
_entity_poly.pdbx_seq_one_letter_code
_entity_poly.pdbx_strand_id
1 'polypeptide(L)' 'MKDYIIYKQFGKEDIKEGDLLRVDLIDGFKIKDIKELKDFNLVYETKGHEDFCTKKGKKVKRSVRYIRVFKKKN' A
#
# COMPACT_ATOMS: atom_id res chain seq x y z
N MET A 1 6.81 -2.06 14.07
CA MET A 1 5.96 -1.37 13.08
C MET A 1 6.51 -1.68 11.70
N LYS A 2 5.70 -2.24 10.81
CA LYS A 2 6.10 -2.56 9.43
C LYS A 2 6.47 -1.27 8.67
N ASP A 3 7.23 -1.40 7.58
CA ASP A 3 7.61 -0.26 6.71
C ASP A 3 6.49 0.17 5.75
N TYR A 4 5.37 -0.55 5.78
CA TYR A 4 4.16 -0.22 5.05
C TYR A 4 2.92 -0.76 5.79
N ILE A 5 1.76 -0.21 5.46
CA ILE A 5 0.45 -0.71 5.89
C ILE A 5 -0.46 -0.78 4.68
N ILE A 6 -1.17 -1.90 4.50
CA ILE A 6 -2.18 -2.08 3.47
C ILE A 6 -3.55 -2.06 4.15
N TYR A 7 -4.39 -1.10 3.75
CA TYR A 7 -5.78 -1.02 4.15
C TYR A 7 -6.65 -1.60 3.04
N LYS A 8 -7.35 -2.68 3.37
CA LYS A 8 -8.35 -3.32 2.52
C LYS A 8 -9.72 -2.70 2.77
N GLN A 9 -10.65 -2.93 1.85
CA GLN A 9 -12.06 -2.59 2.07
C GLN A 9 -12.61 -3.37 3.27
N PHE A 10 -13.53 -2.77 4.02
CA PHE A 10 -14.09 -3.36 5.24
C PHE A 10 -14.67 -4.76 4.97
N GLY A 11 -14.33 -5.73 5.81
CA GLY A 11 -14.79 -7.11 5.68
C GLY A 11 -14.02 -7.99 4.69
N LYS A 12 -12.93 -7.51 4.08
CA LYS A 12 -12.08 -8.34 3.20
C LYS A 12 -10.89 -8.94 3.94
N GLU A 13 -10.82 -10.26 3.95
CA GLU A 13 -9.69 -11.02 4.51
C GLU A 13 -8.54 -11.15 3.51
N ASP A 14 -8.84 -11.27 2.21
CA ASP A 14 -7.86 -11.46 1.13
C ASP A 14 -7.87 -10.30 0.12
N ILE A 15 -6.75 -10.13 -0.60
CA ILE A 15 -6.64 -9.22 -1.72
C ILE A 15 -7.14 -9.94 -2.98
N LYS A 16 -8.23 -9.45 -3.57
CA LYS A 16 -8.84 -10.01 -4.78
C LYS A 16 -8.57 -9.14 -6.00
N GLU A 17 -8.76 -9.74 -7.17
CA GLU A 17 -8.70 -8.98 -8.43
C GLU A 17 -9.71 -7.83 -8.42
N GLY A 18 -9.26 -6.65 -8.85
CA GLY A 18 -10.07 -5.44 -8.91
C GLY A 18 -10.15 -4.66 -7.59
N ASP A 19 -9.55 -5.16 -6.51
CA ASP A 19 -9.57 -4.50 -5.21
C ASP A 19 -8.85 -3.15 -5.25
N LEU A 20 -9.51 -2.13 -4.67
CA LEU A 20 -8.91 -0.85 -4.36
C LEU A 20 -8.28 -0.92 -2.96
N LEU A 21 -6.97 -0.74 -2.89
CA LEU A 21 -6.19 -0.76 -1.67
C LEU A 21 -5.62 0.63 -1.39
N ARG A 22 -5.66 1.03 -0.13
CA ARG A 22 -4.85 2.14 0.36
C ARG A 22 -3.56 1.57 0.94
N VAL A 23 -2.44 2.04 0.46
CA VAL A 23 -1.11 1.63 0.91
C VAL A 23 -0.38 2.83 1.49
N ASP A 24 -0.10 2.76 2.78
CA ASP A 24 0.70 3.75 3.49
C ASP A 24 2.15 3.28 3.47
N LEU A 25 3.01 3.99 2.74
CA LEU A 25 4.44 3.72 2.63
C LEU A 25 5.19 4.58 3.64
N ILE A 26 6.03 3.98 4.48
CA ILE A 26 6.69 4.68 5.58
C ILE A 26 8.18 4.79 5.27
N ASP A 27 8.76 5.97 5.54
CA ASP A 27 10.21 6.20 5.51
C ASP A 27 10.85 5.89 4.14
N GLY A 28 10.17 6.27 3.05
CA GLY A 28 10.67 6.08 1.69
C GLY A 28 10.55 4.65 1.15
N PHE A 29 9.86 3.74 1.85
CA PHE A 29 9.57 2.40 1.36
C PHE A 29 8.84 2.45 0.01
N LYS A 30 9.19 1.53 -0.91
CA LYS A 30 8.60 1.51 -2.26
C LYS A 30 7.55 0.41 -2.35
N ILE A 31 6.43 0.72 -3.00
CA ILE A 31 5.32 -0.23 -3.14
C ILE A 31 5.73 -1.53 -3.86
N LYS A 32 6.69 -1.47 -4.78
CA LYS A 32 7.21 -2.63 -5.53
C LYS A 32 7.91 -3.66 -4.65
N ASP A 33 8.34 -3.26 -3.46
CA ASP A 33 9.04 -4.11 -2.50
C ASP A 33 8.07 -4.81 -1.53
N ILE A 34 6.76 -4.50 -1.60
CA ILE A 34 5.70 -5.16 -0.82
C ILE A 34 5.48 -6.58 -1.35
N LYS A 35 5.73 -7.58 -0.51
CA LYS A 35 5.61 -9.00 -0.89
C LYS A 35 4.20 -9.38 -1.29
N GLU A 36 3.18 -8.94 -0.54
CA GLU A 36 1.76 -9.24 -0.81
C GLU A 36 1.26 -8.74 -2.16
N LEU A 37 1.95 -7.77 -2.77
CA LEU A 37 1.58 -7.17 -4.04
C LEU A 37 2.39 -7.71 -5.22
N LYS A 38 3.39 -8.58 -4.99
CA LYS A 38 4.27 -9.09 -6.05
C LYS A 38 3.54 -9.96 -7.08
N ASP A 39 2.47 -10.64 -6.68
CA ASP A 39 1.68 -11.51 -7.55
C ASP A 39 0.60 -10.74 -8.33
N PHE A 40 0.51 -9.43 -8.13
CA PHE A 40 -0.48 -8.56 -8.76
C PHE A 40 0.18 -7.55 -9.71
N ASN A 41 -0.56 -7.18 -10.74
CA ASN A 41 -0.35 -5.96 -11.49
C ASN A 41 -1.00 -4.81 -10.71
N LEU A 42 -0.28 -3.69 -10.58
CA LEU A 42 -0.71 -2.54 -9.80
C LEU A 42 -1.02 -1.38 -10.74
N VAL A 43 -2.22 -0.81 -10.62
CA VAL A 43 -2.61 0.43 -11.29
C VAL A 43 -2.74 1.51 -10.24
N TYR A 44 -2.03 2.62 -10.42
CA TYR A 44 -2.17 3.78 -9.54
C TYR A 44 -3.43 4.56 -9.92
N GLU A 45 -4.44 4.53 -9.05
CA GLU A 45 -5.67 5.29 -9.24
C GLU A 45 -5.44 6.76 -8.86
N THR A 46 -4.81 6.99 -7.71
CA THR A 46 -4.46 8.34 -7.29
C THR A 46 -3.26 8.37 -6.35
N LYS A 47 -2.46 9.43 -6.49
CA LYS A 47 -1.46 9.79 -5.49
C LYS A 47 -2.25 10.42 -4.32
N GLY A 48 -2.28 9.74 -3.18
CA GLY A 48 -2.86 10.29 -1.96
C GLY A 48 -2.02 11.45 -1.43
N HIS A 49 -2.08 11.68 -0.13
CA HIS A 49 -1.30 12.71 0.53
C HIS A 49 0.05 12.18 1.04
N GLU A 50 0.96 13.11 1.33
CA GLU A 50 2.17 12.85 2.08
C GLU A 50 2.08 13.58 3.41
N ASP A 51 2.40 12.88 4.48
CA ASP A 51 2.35 13.39 5.84
C ASP A 51 3.50 12.82 6.68
N PHE A 52 3.42 13.02 7.99
CA PHE A 52 4.40 12.47 8.92
C PHE A 52 3.71 11.60 9.97
N CYS A 53 4.26 10.42 10.20
CA CYS A 53 3.85 9.54 11.28
C CYS A 53 4.99 9.32 12.28
N THR A 54 4.64 8.85 13.48
CA THR A 54 5.64 8.54 14.52
C THR A 54 6.00 7.06 14.44
N LYS A 55 7.27 6.76 14.18
CA LYS A 55 7.83 5.40 14.18
C LYS A 55 8.99 5.37 15.18
N LYS A 56 8.88 4.51 16.19
CA LYS A 56 9.90 4.39 17.27
C LYS A 56 10.29 5.74 17.90
N GLY A 57 9.30 6.60 18.16
CA GLY A 57 9.52 7.93 18.73
C GLY A 57 10.11 8.98 17.77
N LYS A 58 10.37 8.63 16.51
CA LYS A 58 10.84 9.56 15.48
C LYS A 58 9.73 9.92 14.50
N LYS A 59 9.69 11.19 14.09
CA LYS A 59 8.80 11.68 13.03
C LYS A 59 9.39 11.26 11.68
N VAL A 60 8.70 10.38 10.96
CA VAL A 60 9.10 9.86 9.65
C VAL A 60 8.05 10.21 8.61
N LYS A 61 8.46 10.29 7.34
CA LYS A 61 7.52 10.57 6.24
C LYS A 61 6.63 9.36 5.98
N ARG A 62 5.36 9.62 5.71
CA ARG A 62 4.38 8.65 5.23
C ARG A 62 3.81 9.13 3.91
N SER A 63 3.86 8.29 2.89
CA SER A 63 3.26 8.58 1.59
C SER A 63 2.10 7.61 1.36
N VAL A 64 0.89 8.15 1.25
CA VAL A 64 -0.33 7.36 1.02
C VAL A 64 -0.56 7.18 -0.48
N ARG A 65 -0.79 5.94 -0.92
CA ARG A 65 -1.06 5.58 -2.30
C ARG A 65 -2.37 4.81 -2.38
N TYR A 66 -3.19 5.12 -3.38
CA TYR A 66 -4.36 4.32 -3.71
C TYR A 66 -4.06 3.55 -4.99
N ILE A 67 -4.09 2.23 -4.88
CA ILE A 67 -3.80 1.33 -5.99
C ILE A 67 -4.94 0.36 -6.20
N ARG A 68 -5.20 0.04 -7.46
CA ARG A 68 -6.05 -1.07 -7.84
C ARG A 68 -5.18 -2.24 -8.24
N VAL A 69 -5.50 -3.42 -7.71
CA VAL A 69 -4.75 -4.65 -7.99
C VAL A 69 -5.46 -5.48 -9.05
N PHE A 70 -4.69 -6.13 -9.91
CA PHE A 70 -5.17 -7.07 -10.91
C PHE A 70 -4.32 -8.32 -10.85
N LYS A 71 -4.88 -9.52 -11.02
CA LYS A 71 -4.03 -10.72 -11.06
C LYS A 71 -3.09 -10.62 -12.26
N LYS A 72 -1.86 -11.09 -12.10
CA LYS A 72 -0.99 -11.32 -13.25
C LYS A 72 -1.66 -12.40 -14.10
N LYS A 73 -1.90 -12.10 -15.38
CA LYS A 73 -2.24 -13.14 -16.34
C LYS A 73 -1.03 -14.07 -16.44
N ASN A 74 -1.24 -15.33 -16.10
CA ASN A 74 -0.30 -16.41 -16.35
C ASN A 74 -0.17 -16.63 -17.86
#